data_AF-A0A920J549-F1
#
_entry.id   AF-A0A920J549-F1
#
_cell.length_a   1.000
_cell.length_b   1.000
_cell.length_c   1.000
_cell.angle_alpha   90.00
_cell.angle_beta   90.00
_cell.angle_gamma   90.00
#
_symmetry.space_group_name_H-M   'P 1'
#
loop_
_entity.id
_entity.type
_entity.pdbx_description
1 polymer ?
#
loop_
_entity_poly.entity_id
_entity_poly.type
_entity_poly.pdbx_seq_one_letter_code
_entity_poly.pdbx_strand_id
1 'polypeptide(L)' 'MEEDGYVLSLSQKIGKKGVFKIQLAESDMKMGSGKQTSIGYDYKLSEKAKAFIFYTDLSGESLSKEKEISALGFEYKF' A
#
# COMPACT_ATOMS: atom_id res chain seq x y z
N MET A 1 28.47 2.69 -4.82
CA MET A 1 27.08 2.88 -5.31
C MET A 1 26.22 2.19 -4.29
N GLU A 2 25.80 2.95 -3.29
CA GLU A 2 24.86 2.50 -2.25
C GLU A 2 23.49 2.34 -2.88
N GLU A 3 22.78 1.30 -2.47
CA GLU A 3 21.39 1.07 -2.85
C GLU A 3 20.54 1.73 -1.78
N ASP A 4 19.90 2.84 -2.12
CA ASP A 4 19.07 3.61 -1.20
C ASP A 4 17.60 3.44 -1.55
N GLY A 5 16.74 3.54 -0.53
CA GLY A 5 15.31 3.47 -0.71
C GLY A 5 14.59 4.07 0.48
N TYR A 6 13.36 4.53 0.27
CA TYR A 6 12.53 5.10 1.33
C TYR A 6 11.10 4.60 1.24
N VAL A 7 10.44 4.64 2.40
CA VAL A 7 9.00 4.41 2.52
C VAL A 7 8.40 5.53 3.36
N LEU A 8 7.43 6.22 2.80
CA LEU A 8 6.58 7.17 3.50
C LEU A 8 5.18 6.59 3.62
N SER A 9 4.62 6.58 4.83
CA SER A 9 3.25 6.11 5.06
C SER A 9 2.44 7.12 5.86
N LEU A 10 1.18 7.26 5.47
CA LEU A 10 0.19 8.07 6.16
C LEU A 10 -1.07 7.25 6.40
N SER A 11 -1.58 7.31 7.62
CA SER A 11 -2.78 6.60 8.03
C SER A 11 -3.65 7.56 8.83
N GLN A 12 -4.90 7.73 8.41
CA GLN A 12 -5.84 8.65 9.02
C GLN A 12 -7.16 7.96 9.34
N LYS A 13 -7.65 8.13 10.57
CA LYS A 13 -8.96 7.62 10.96
C LYS A 13 -10.05 8.47 10.31
N ILE A 14 -11.00 7.83 9.65
CA ILE A 14 -12.20 8.46 9.09
C ILE A 14 -13.40 7.98 9.92
N GLY A 15 -13.84 8.86 10.84
CA GLY A 15 -14.90 8.53 11.79
C GLY A 15 -14.51 7.39 12.76
N LYS A 16 -15.51 6.61 13.20
CA LYS A 16 -15.32 5.56 14.23
C LYS A 16 -14.88 4.19 13.68
N LYS A 17 -15.09 3.94 12.38
CA LYS A 17 -14.91 2.62 11.77
C LYS A 17 -13.95 2.62 10.58
N GLY A 18 -13.63 3.77 10.01
CA GLY A 18 -12.78 3.87 8.83
C GLY A 18 -11.33 4.21 9.16
N VAL A 19 -10.40 3.64 8.40
CA VAL A 19 -9.00 4.10 8.36
C VAL A 19 -8.58 4.19 6.91
N PHE A 20 -8.26 5.39 6.47
CA PHE A 20 -7.68 5.64 5.15
C PHE A 20 -6.16 5.58 5.22
N LYS A 21 -5.52 5.00 4.21
CA LYS A 21 -4.08 4.77 4.16
C LYS A 21 -3.52 5.16 2.80
N ILE A 22 -2.36 5.81 2.83
CA ILE A 22 -1.52 6.07 1.66
C ILE A 22 -0.11 5.65 2.01
N GLN A 23 0.57 5.00 1.07
CA GLN A 23 1.99 4.67 1.16
C GLN A 23 2.69 5.00 -0.15
N LEU A 24 3.84 5.66 -0.05
CA LEU A 24 4.76 5.91 -1.15
C LEU A 24 6.06 5.20 -0.82
N ALA A 25 6.58 4.42 -1.74
CA ALA A 25 7.89 3.80 -1.61
C ALA A 25 8.69 3.99 -2.90
N GLU A 26 9.99 4.20 -2.76
CA GLU A 26 10.92 4.27 -3.87
C GLU A 26 12.17 3.49 -3.48
N SER A 27 12.74 2.80 -4.46
CA SER A 27 13.95 2.00 -4.31
C SER A 27 14.85 2.28 -5.49
N ASP A 28 16.12 2.60 -5.23
CA ASP A 28 17.20 2.77 -6.20
C ASP A 28 18.17 1.59 -6.15
N MET A 29 17.63 0.36 -6.09
CA MET A 29 18.42 -0.86 -6.20
C MET A 29 18.92 -1.06 -7.64
N LYS A 30 20.17 -1.52 -7.79
CA LYS A 30 20.84 -1.67 -9.10
C LYS A 30 20.14 -2.61 -10.09
N MET A 31 19.27 -3.50 -9.63
CA MET A 31 18.55 -4.48 -10.46
C MET A 31 17.05 -4.19 -10.64
N GLY A 32 16.54 -3.12 -10.04
CA GLY A 32 15.10 -2.87 -10.03
C GLY A 32 14.75 -1.61 -9.30
N SER A 33 15.18 -0.47 -9.86
CA SER A 33 14.63 0.82 -9.51
C SER A 33 13.11 0.79 -9.68
N GLY A 34 12.38 1.21 -8.65
CA GLY A 34 10.93 1.02 -8.59
C GLY A 34 10.26 1.99 -7.64
N LYS A 35 9.19 2.60 -8.12
CA LYS A 35 8.24 3.44 -7.38
C LYS A 35 7.00 2.62 -7.10
N GLN A 36 6.50 2.74 -5.89
CA GLN A 36 5.25 2.13 -5.46
C GLN A 36 4.38 3.19 -4.82
N THR A 37 3.16 3.32 -5.32
CA THR A 37 2.12 4.13 -4.68
C THR A 37 0.96 3.22 -4.30
N SER A 38 0.66 3.12 -3.02
CA SER A 38 -0.46 2.34 -2.49
C SER A 38 -1.48 3.25 -1.83
N ILE A 39 -2.75 3.05 -2.15
CA ILE A 39 -3.89 3.65 -1.44
C ILE A 39 -4.75 2.53 -0.88
N GLY A 40 -5.33 2.73 0.30
CA GLY A 40 -6.16 1.71 0.92
C GLY A 40 -7.14 2.25 1.94
N TYR A 41 -8.12 1.42 2.27
CA TYR A 41 -9.13 1.70 3.26
C TYR A 41 -9.46 0.46 4.06
N ASP A 42 -9.39 0.58 5.38
CA ASP A 42 -9.87 -0.43 6.31
C ASP A 42 -11.23 0.01 6.86
N TYR A 43 -12.18 -0.94 6.92
CA TYR A 43 -13.46 -0.76 7.57
C TYR A 43 -13.64 -1.75 8.72
N LYS A 44 -13.77 -1.23 9.94
CA LYS A 44 -14.03 -2.01 11.15
C LYS A 44 -15.46 -2.56 11.14
N LEU A 45 -15.59 -3.87 11.01
CA LEU A 45 -16.87 -4.59 11.09
C LEU A 45 -17.25 -4.83 12.56
N SER A 46 -16.27 -5.22 13.38
CA SER A 46 -16.39 -5.39 14.84
C SER A 46 -15.04 -5.14 15.52
N GLU A 47 -14.96 -5.29 16.84
CA GLU A 47 -13.66 -5.27 17.56
C GLU A 47 -12.68 -6.36 17.08
N LYS A 48 -13.21 -7.47 16.51
CA LYS A 48 -12.42 -8.61 16.06
C LYS A 48 -12.31 -8.75 14.55
N ALA A 49 -13.07 -7.97 13.78
CA ALA A 49 -13.19 -8.14 12.33
C ALA A 49 -13.05 -6.80 11.58
N LYS A 50 -12.31 -6.82 10.47
CA LYS A 50 -12.24 -5.70 9.52
C LYS A 50 -12.32 -6.21 8.09
N ALA A 51 -12.93 -5.42 7.20
CA ALA A 51 -12.73 -5.52 5.77
C ALA A 51 -11.66 -4.54 5.33
N PHE A 52 -10.92 -4.84 4.28
CA PHE A 52 -9.93 -3.94 3.70
C PHE A 52 -9.98 -3.98 2.18
N ILE A 53 -9.67 -2.86 1.57
CA ILE A 53 -9.38 -2.74 0.15
C ILE A 53 -8.09 -1.95 -0.03
N PHE A 54 -7.26 -2.34 -0.98
CA PHE A 54 -6.13 -1.54 -1.41
C PHE A 54 -5.92 -1.63 -2.91
N TYR A 55 -5.36 -0.57 -3.45
CA TYR A 55 -4.85 -0.48 -4.81
C TYR A 55 -3.39 -0.05 -4.70
N THR A 56 -2.54 -0.66 -5.50
CA THR A 56 -1.12 -0.32 -5.59
C THR A 56 -0.72 -0.24 -7.05
N ASP A 57 -0.14 0.90 -7.41
CA ASP A 57 0.59 1.10 -8.64
C ASP A 57 2.08 0.85 -8.35
N LEU A 58 2.68 -0.05 -9.12
CA LEU A 58 4.11 -0.28 -9.17
C LEU A 58 4.60 0.18 -10.53
N SER A 59 5.45 1.21 -10.54
CA SER A 59 6.11 1.73 -11.74
C SER A 59 7.62 1.59 -11.59
N GLY A 60 8.30 1.21 -12.67
CA GLY A 60 9.76 1.14 -12.72
C GLY A 60 10.32 1.98 -13.87
N GLU A 61 11.64 2.10 -13.98
CA GLU A 61 12.29 2.88 -15.07
C GLU A 61 11.99 2.36 -16.49
N SER A 62 11.37 1.18 -16.64
CA SER A 62 10.92 0.65 -17.91
C SER A 62 9.41 0.40 -17.88
N LEU A 63 8.69 0.88 -18.90
CA LEU A 63 7.24 0.68 -19.12
C LEU A 63 6.81 -0.80 -19.04
N SER A 64 7.72 -1.74 -19.30
CA SER A 64 7.48 -3.18 -19.19
C SER A 64 7.40 -3.73 -17.76
N LYS A 65 7.69 -2.91 -16.74
CA LYS A 65 7.63 -3.28 -15.33
C LYS A 65 6.46 -2.65 -14.57
N GLU A 66 5.58 -1.93 -15.27
CA GLU A 66 4.37 -1.37 -14.68
C GLU A 66 3.40 -2.50 -14.28
N LYS A 67 2.94 -2.46 -13.03
CA LYS A 67 1.99 -3.44 -12.51
C LYS A 67 1.03 -2.80 -11.54
N GLU A 68 -0.25 -2.99 -11.80
CA GLU A 68 -1.31 -2.62 -10.88
C GLU A 68 -1.73 -3.84 -10.06
N ILE A 69 -1.92 -3.63 -8.76
CA ILE A 69 -2.39 -4.65 -7.83
C ILE A 69 -3.57 -4.09 -7.07
N SER A 70 -4.73 -4.72 -7.24
CA SER A 70 -5.92 -4.45 -6.44
C SER A 70 -6.24 -5.66 -5.58
N ALA A 71 -6.62 -5.43 -4.32
CA ALA A 71 -7.08 -6.49 -3.44
C ALA A 71 -8.23 -6.01 -2.55
N LEU A 72 -9.16 -6.94 -2.30
CA LEU A 72 -10.26 -6.81 -1.37
C LEU A 72 -10.23 -8.04 -0.45
N GLY A 73 -10.41 -7.84 0.85
CA GLY A 73 -10.39 -8.95 1.80
C GLY A 73 -10.98 -8.60 3.16
N PHE A 74 -10.90 -9.58 4.05
CA PHE A 74 -11.33 -9.47 5.44
C PHE A 74 -10.30 -10.12 6.36
N GLU A 75 -10.14 -9.55 7.55
CA GLU A 75 -9.27 -10.06 8.61
C GLU A 75 -10.13 -10.30 9.86
N TYR A 76 -9.96 -11.47 10.46
CA TYR A 76 -10.62 -11.85 11.71
C TYR A 76 -9.57 -12.27 12.74
N LYS A 77 -9.60 -11.66 13.92
CA LYS A 77 -8.70 -11.98 15.04
C LYS A 77 -9.42 -12.93 16.00
N PHE A 78 -8.91 -14.16 16.11
CA PHE A 78 -9.39 -15.21 17.02
C PHE A 78 -8.76 -15.10 18.41
#